data_AF-A0A267DKC5-F1
#
_entry.id   AF-A0A267DKC5-F1
#
_cell.length_a   1.000
_cell.length_b   1.000
_cell.length_c   1.000
_cell.angle_alpha   90.00
_cell.angle_beta   90.00
_cell.angle_gamma   90.00
#
_symmetry.space_group_name_H-M   'P 1'
#
loop_
_entity.id
_entity.type
_entity.pdbx_description
1 polymer ?
#
loop_
_entity_poly.entity_id
_entity_poly.type
_entity_poly.pdbx_seq_one_letter_code
_entity_poly.pdbx_strand_id
1 'polypeptide(L)'
;MTKNALIIYAALAALLSCSHAYRMFQSRIPNGDRVPNPCQQGDIWVGLGHQSPAGADAINPFGLDFKAASFSWTIDLCRKDSDGDGITNGQELGDPDCVWKVGAAPARTTGLSHPGICPLDSATCKNSWTVCPKAFSCPAFEEPGVFVRNFTLKPTPVPATETTYVCQAFELNNTASPVHLIGSRPIIDNKNVMHHMIMYACSVKPEQTLFDNPRQCLMGHRNCTQMMNLWAYGLEGECINSNAGFRIGGDGFRYGVLQLHWNNPARHSGYTDASGFALYFTQNLRPSDLGTVMYGEGNLVLPPRQPLISVNHTCPSVCTNRYHTETRYITGVGIYMHTNGIRGRISLWRNETLVRDIWPLQEYSYNSPKVIFLNQTVEYQPGDELKTECYFTTLKNDRTVFSGAAKNDEMCLSFLWLYPNKARVPASERLTQCMAIAAINLCWVASNIVPHVERDCNITSMRSGEMPNRVMSEMAANNCFARTGCDPACRNYLNFTLWPLNACYDPTRSRQMAEAMALGMVPSSNHETIARTLYGQRFCEQEINLLNAPAPTKLIEALPAAPILQKSGLTSEHLLIIIVVCSCLGFVLFLALLTYLSIRLNHRS
;
A
#
# COMPACT_ATOMS: atom_id res chain seq x y z
N MET A 1 -4.52 -14.71 49.87
CA MET A 1 -4.80 -14.63 48.41
C MET A 1 -5.55 -13.33 48.18
N THR A 2 -4.80 -12.26 47.94
CA THR A 2 -5.25 -10.87 47.98
C THR A 2 -5.75 -10.39 46.63
N LYS A 3 -6.69 -9.45 46.66
CA LYS A 3 -7.52 -8.85 45.59
C LYS A 3 -6.78 -8.31 44.34
N ASN A 4 -5.46 -8.48 44.22
CA ASN A 4 -4.65 -7.98 43.11
C ASN A 4 -4.56 -8.93 41.92
N ALA A 5 -4.96 -10.20 42.07
CA ALA A 5 -4.94 -11.16 40.96
C ALA A 5 -6.11 -10.98 39.96
N LEU A 6 -7.25 -10.40 40.39
CA LEU A 6 -8.42 -10.23 39.51
C LEU A 6 -8.29 -9.04 38.53
N ILE A 7 -7.50 -8.02 38.87
CA ILE A 7 -7.33 -6.82 38.02
C ILE A 7 -6.36 -7.09 36.85
N ILE A 8 -5.42 -8.02 37.02
CA ILE A 8 -4.44 -8.37 35.98
C ILE A 8 -5.08 -9.20 34.86
N TYR A 9 -6.07 -10.05 35.16
CA TYR A 9 -6.80 -10.80 34.14
C TYR A 9 -7.79 -9.93 33.33
N ALA A 10 -8.34 -8.86 33.91
CA ALA A 10 -9.20 -7.92 33.19
C ALA A 10 -8.41 -6.99 32.23
N ALA A 11 -7.16 -6.65 32.56
CA ALA A 11 -6.31 -5.82 31.71
C ALA A 11 -5.66 -6.57 30.54
N LEU A 12 -5.46 -7.90 30.66
CA LEU A 12 -4.92 -8.75 29.59
C LEU A 12 -5.94 -9.08 28.48
N ALA A 13 -7.24 -8.97 28.77
CA ALA A 13 -8.29 -9.15 27.75
C ALA A 13 -8.50 -7.90 26.86
N ALA A 14 -8.00 -6.73 27.27
CA ALA A 14 -8.24 -5.45 26.59
C ALA A 14 -7.14 -5.04 25.57
N LEU A 15 -6.11 -5.87 25.36
CA LEU A 15 -4.95 -5.53 24.50
C LEU A 15 -4.86 -6.29 23.17
N LEU A 16 -5.89 -7.04 22.78
CA LEU A 16 -5.97 -7.70 21.47
C LEU A 16 -7.01 -7.04 20.55
N SER A 17 -6.93 -5.73 20.39
CA SER A 17 -7.62 -5.05 19.28
C SER A 17 -6.66 -4.91 18.10
N CYS A 18 -6.43 -6.01 17.41
CA CYS A 18 -6.04 -5.99 16.01
C CYS A 18 -7.28 -5.58 15.21
N SER A 19 -7.16 -4.51 14.42
CA SER A 19 -8.17 -4.12 13.44
C SER A 19 -8.32 -5.26 12.43
N HIS A 20 -9.38 -6.01 12.62
CA HIS A 20 -9.70 -7.24 11.92
C HIS A 20 -10.84 -6.91 10.95
N ALA A 21 -10.56 -6.40 9.76
CA ALA A 21 -11.59 -6.35 8.72
C ALA A 21 -11.75 -7.77 8.17
N TYR A 22 -12.56 -8.60 8.85
CA TYR A 22 -12.82 -9.98 8.45
C TYR A 22 -14.31 -10.26 8.47
N ARG A 23 -14.76 -11.01 7.45
CA ARG A 23 -16.14 -11.50 7.33
C ARG A 23 -16.65 -12.21 8.60
N MET A 24 -15.74 -12.76 9.42
CA MET A 24 -16.08 -13.35 10.72
C MET A 24 -16.83 -12.39 11.66
N PHE A 25 -16.62 -11.08 11.55
CA PHE A 25 -17.35 -10.11 12.37
C PHE A 25 -18.80 -9.92 11.94
N GLN A 26 -19.15 -10.18 10.67
CA GLN A 26 -20.56 -10.20 10.25
C GLN A 26 -21.35 -11.23 11.06
N SER A 27 -20.75 -12.40 11.36
CA SER A 27 -21.39 -13.43 12.18
C SER A 27 -21.60 -13.02 13.65
N ARG A 28 -20.98 -11.92 14.09
CA ARG A 28 -21.13 -11.37 15.43
C ARG A 28 -22.16 -10.24 15.51
N ILE A 29 -22.83 -9.93 14.40
CA ILE A 29 -23.83 -8.86 14.28
C ILE A 29 -25.12 -9.50 13.76
N PRO A 30 -26.30 -9.20 14.33
CA PRO A 30 -27.56 -9.71 13.79
C PRO A 30 -27.74 -9.24 12.34
N ASN A 31 -28.09 -10.17 11.44
CA ASN A 31 -28.21 -9.92 10.00
C ASN A 31 -27.00 -9.21 9.35
N GLY A 32 -25.79 -9.32 9.91
CA GLY A 32 -24.60 -8.60 9.44
C GLY A 32 -24.18 -8.88 7.99
N ASP A 33 -24.75 -9.93 7.37
CA ASP A 33 -24.53 -10.35 5.99
C ASP A 33 -25.71 -10.03 5.04
N ARG A 34 -26.75 -9.33 5.52
CA ARG A 34 -28.03 -9.10 4.82
C ARG A 34 -28.49 -7.65 4.84
N VAL A 35 -27.66 -6.74 5.30
CA VAL A 35 -27.99 -5.32 5.41
C VAL A 35 -28.16 -4.72 4.01
N PRO A 36 -29.31 -4.11 3.68
CA PRO A 36 -29.53 -3.52 2.36
C PRO A 36 -28.54 -2.41 2.05
N ASN A 37 -28.16 -2.30 0.78
CA ASN A 37 -27.32 -1.21 0.29
C ASN A 37 -28.19 0.03 0.02
N PRO A 38 -28.03 1.15 0.78
CA PRO A 38 -28.82 2.37 0.57
C PRO A 38 -28.51 3.06 -0.78
N CYS A 39 -27.40 2.71 -1.43
CA CYS A 39 -26.92 3.31 -2.66
C CYS A 39 -27.33 2.56 -3.93
N GLN A 40 -27.67 1.28 -3.80
CA GLN A 40 -28.06 0.45 -4.92
C GLN A 40 -29.18 -0.49 -4.48
N GLN A 41 -30.39 -0.19 -4.91
CA GLN A 41 -31.58 -0.96 -4.54
C GLN A 41 -31.43 -2.43 -4.98
N GLY A 42 -31.67 -3.35 -4.05
CA GLY A 42 -31.58 -4.79 -4.28
C GLY A 42 -30.22 -5.40 -3.96
N ASP A 43 -29.18 -4.59 -3.75
CA ASP A 43 -27.86 -5.06 -3.33
C ASP A 43 -27.72 -5.11 -1.80
N ILE A 44 -26.72 -5.87 -1.33
CA ILE A 44 -26.40 -6.04 0.08
C ILE A 44 -25.08 -5.33 0.40
N TRP A 45 -25.05 -4.60 1.50
CA TRP A 45 -23.85 -3.98 2.05
C TRP A 45 -23.06 -4.96 2.90
N VAL A 46 -22.15 -5.69 2.27
CA VAL A 46 -21.35 -6.73 2.94
C VAL A 46 -20.39 -6.11 3.98
N GLY A 47 -19.83 -4.94 3.69
CA GLY A 47 -18.92 -4.19 4.56
C GLY A 47 -19.62 -3.34 5.63
N LEU A 48 -20.54 -3.90 6.42
CA LEU A 48 -21.43 -3.14 7.32
C LEU A 48 -20.76 -2.09 8.22
N GLY A 49 -19.54 -2.34 8.68
CA GLY A 49 -18.76 -1.39 9.50
C GLY A 49 -17.91 -0.39 8.71
N HIS A 50 -18.07 -0.31 7.40
CA HIS A 50 -17.21 0.44 6.49
C HIS A 50 -18.00 1.36 5.55
N GLN A 51 -17.31 2.32 4.95
CA GLN A 51 -17.86 3.33 4.05
C GLN A 51 -18.15 2.82 2.64
N SER A 52 -17.66 1.63 2.26
CA SER A 52 -17.94 0.96 0.99
C SER A 52 -18.64 -0.37 1.21
N PRO A 53 -19.51 -0.80 0.27
CA PRO A 53 -20.20 -2.08 0.35
C PRO A 53 -19.25 -3.28 0.46
N ALA A 54 -18.02 -3.16 -0.03
CA ALA A 54 -17.04 -4.23 -0.01
C ALA A 54 -16.26 -4.34 1.31
N GLY A 55 -16.16 -3.27 2.11
CA GLY A 55 -15.55 -3.31 3.44
C GLY A 55 -14.03 -3.07 3.50
N ALA A 56 -13.46 -2.41 2.48
CA ALA A 56 -12.02 -2.17 2.38
C ALA A 56 -11.64 -0.68 2.49
N ASP A 57 -12.47 0.12 3.11
CA ASP A 57 -12.22 1.53 3.26
C ASP A 57 -12.41 1.93 4.72
N ALA A 58 -12.43 3.24 4.96
CA ALA A 58 -12.53 3.75 6.30
C ALA A 58 -13.80 3.20 6.98
N ILE A 59 -13.69 2.98 8.28
CA ILE A 59 -14.83 2.54 9.08
C ILE A 59 -15.87 3.65 9.17
N ASN A 60 -17.14 3.29 9.03
CA ASN A 60 -18.26 4.21 9.19
C ASN A 60 -18.58 4.42 10.70
N PRO A 61 -19.51 5.30 11.07
CA PRO A 61 -19.89 5.52 12.47
C PRO A 61 -20.25 4.24 13.23
N PHE A 62 -21.03 3.34 12.63
CA PHE A 62 -21.34 2.04 13.23
C PHE A 62 -20.09 1.19 13.46
N GLY A 63 -19.17 1.15 12.49
CA GLY A 63 -17.89 0.45 12.63
C GLY A 63 -17.01 1.01 13.75
N LEU A 64 -17.02 2.34 13.95
CA LEU A 64 -16.36 2.99 15.08
C LEU A 64 -16.97 2.56 16.42
N ASP A 65 -18.29 2.53 16.52
CA ASP A 65 -19.00 2.11 17.72
C ASP A 65 -18.83 0.61 18.00
N PHE A 66 -18.87 -0.24 16.97
CA PHE A 66 -18.62 -1.67 17.09
C PHE A 66 -17.18 -1.96 17.52
N LYS A 67 -16.21 -1.18 17.01
CA LYS A 67 -14.82 -1.22 17.48
C LYS A 67 -14.71 -0.78 18.94
N ALA A 68 -15.40 0.29 19.34
CA ALA A 68 -15.44 0.74 20.74
C ALA A 68 -16.07 -0.32 21.67
N ALA A 69 -17.03 -1.10 21.16
CA ALA A 69 -17.60 -2.27 21.82
C ALA A 69 -16.72 -3.53 21.74
N SER A 70 -15.44 -3.40 21.38
CA SER A 70 -14.49 -4.52 21.24
C SER A 70 -15.00 -5.63 20.30
N PHE A 71 -15.63 -5.23 19.20
CA PHE A 71 -16.17 -6.13 18.16
C PHE A 71 -17.19 -7.15 18.70
N SER A 72 -18.00 -6.73 19.67
CA SER A 72 -19.05 -7.53 20.30
C SER A 72 -20.40 -6.82 20.24
N TRP A 73 -21.47 -7.58 19.99
CA TRP A 73 -22.84 -7.07 20.03
C TRP A 73 -23.28 -6.89 21.49
N THR A 74 -23.11 -5.68 22.01
CA THR A 74 -23.51 -5.32 23.38
C THR A 74 -24.86 -4.60 23.39
N ILE A 75 -25.53 -4.57 24.54
CA ILE A 75 -26.77 -3.81 24.71
C ILE A 75 -26.55 -2.32 24.39
N ASP A 76 -25.42 -1.76 24.82
CA ASP A 76 -25.08 -0.36 24.55
C ASP A 76 -24.91 -0.09 23.05
N LEU A 77 -24.23 -0.98 22.32
CA LEU A 77 -24.10 -0.85 20.86
C LEU A 77 -25.45 -1.00 20.18
N CYS A 78 -26.26 -1.98 20.59
CA CYS A 78 -27.58 -2.22 20.02
C CYS A 78 -28.52 -1.01 20.19
N ARG A 79 -28.45 -0.31 21.32
CA ARG A 79 -29.29 0.87 21.61
C ARG A 79 -28.75 2.19 21.06
N LYS A 80 -27.53 2.21 20.54
CA LYS A 80 -26.98 3.40 19.87
C LYS A 80 -27.68 3.62 18.54
N ASP A 81 -27.74 4.88 18.15
CA ASP A 81 -28.10 5.36 16.81
C ASP A 81 -26.80 5.89 16.21
N SER A 82 -26.09 5.03 15.48
CA SER A 82 -24.71 5.30 15.08
C SER A 82 -24.62 6.28 13.91
N ASP A 83 -25.57 6.27 12.97
CA ASP A 83 -25.61 7.19 11.84
C ASP A 83 -26.50 8.43 12.05
N GLY A 84 -27.29 8.45 13.13
CA GLY A 84 -28.07 9.59 13.57
C GLY A 84 -29.39 9.75 12.82
N ASP A 85 -29.93 8.69 12.24
CA ASP A 85 -31.19 8.72 11.49
C ASP A 85 -32.45 8.62 12.39
N GLY A 86 -32.25 8.41 13.70
CA GLY A 86 -33.29 8.28 14.71
C GLY A 86 -33.73 6.84 14.99
N ILE A 87 -33.11 5.86 14.33
CA ILE A 87 -33.35 4.42 14.53
C ILE A 87 -32.12 3.82 15.23
N THR A 88 -32.36 2.94 16.19
CA THR A 88 -31.24 2.26 16.88
C THR A 88 -30.66 1.14 16.03
N ASN A 89 -29.36 0.90 16.15
CA ASN A 89 -28.63 -0.18 15.48
C ASN A 89 -29.37 -1.53 15.60
N GLY A 90 -29.94 -1.83 16.77
CA GLY A 90 -30.73 -3.03 17.02
C GLY A 90 -32.02 -3.07 16.23
N GLN A 91 -32.78 -1.98 16.18
CA GLN A 91 -33.95 -1.91 15.32
C GLN A 91 -33.55 -2.17 13.87
N GLU A 92 -32.53 -1.49 13.35
CA GLU A 92 -32.10 -1.61 11.96
C GLU A 92 -31.59 -3.00 11.57
N LEU A 93 -30.84 -3.64 12.46
CA LEU A 93 -30.21 -4.95 12.24
C LEU A 93 -31.09 -6.13 12.69
N GLY A 94 -32.31 -5.88 13.13
CA GLY A 94 -33.31 -6.93 13.42
C GLY A 94 -33.23 -7.55 14.82
N ASP A 95 -32.67 -6.81 15.77
CA ASP A 95 -32.66 -7.05 17.22
C ASP A 95 -33.19 -5.83 18.01
N PRO A 96 -34.47 -5.44 17.83
CA PRO A 96 -35.02 -4.21 18.42
C PRO A 96 -35.03 -4.20 19.96
N ASP A 97 -35.05 -5.38 20.59
CA ASP A 97 -35.09 -5.52 22.05
C ASP A 97 -33.69 -5.72 22.66
N CYS A 98 -32.63 -5.76 21.84
CA CYS A 98 -31.24 -5.97 22.26
C CYS A 98 -31.01 -7.28 23.04
N VAL A 99 -31.63 -8.36 22.56
CA VAL A 99 -31.58 -9.70 23.20
C VAL A 99 -30.83 -10.72 22.36
N TRP A 100 -30.48 -10.40 21.12
CA TRP A 100 -29.77 -11.31 20.23
C TRP A 100 -28.39 -11.70 20.77
N LYS A 101 -28.00 -12.94 20.52
CA LYS A 101 -26.70 -13.51 20.88
C LYS A 101 -26.09 -14.19 19.66
N VAL A 102 -24.76 -14.21 19.61
CA VAL A 102 -24.00 -14.85 18.52
C VAL A 102 -24.51 -16.28 18.27
N GLY A 103 -24.92 -16.54 17.02
CA GLY A 103 -25.47 -17.83 16.58
C GLY A 103 -26.99 -18.00 16.75
N ALA A 104 -27.68 -17.07 17.42
CA ALA A 104 -29.14 -17.08 17.50
C ALA A 104 -29.79 -16.54 16.21
N ALA A 105 -31.07 -16.85 16.00
CA ALA A 105 -31.87 -16.19 14.97
C ALA A 105 -32.21 -14.75 15.41
N PRO A 106 -32.02 -13.72 14.56
CA PRO A 106 -32.53 -12.37 14.82
C PRO A 106 -34.06 -12.37 14.96
N ALA A 107 -34.60 -11.39 15.69
CA ALA A 107 -36.05 -11.25 15.88
C ALA A 107 -36.79 -11.00 14.55
N ARG A 108 -36.12 -10.34 13.60
CA ARG A 108 -36.60 -10.15 12.22
C ARG A 108 -35.44 -10.15 11.23
N THR A 109 -35.74 -10.50 9.98
CA THR A 109 -34.76 -10.52 8.87
C THR A 109 -35.19 -9.63 7.69
N THR A 110 -36.26 -8.87 7.83
CA THR A 110 -36.85 -7.99 6.81
C THR A 110 -37.07 -6.60 7.36
N GLY A 111 -37.14 -5.58 6.48
CA GLY A 111 -37.26 -4.17 6.88
C GLY A 111 -36.00 -3.64 7.57
N LEU A 112 -34.85 -4.19 7.21
CA LEU A 112 -33.55 -3.78 7.72
C LEU A 112 -33.12 -2.46 7.06
N SER A 113 -32.29 -1.69 7.75
CA SER A 113 -31.62 -0.49 7.24
C SER A 113 -30.15 -0.51 7.65
N HIS A 114 -29.38 0.49 7.21
CA HIS A 114 -27.93 0.49 7.35
C HIS A 114 -27.48 1.38 8.53
N PRO A 115 -26.99 0.81 9.66
CA PRO A 115 -26.73 1.54 10.90
C PRO A 115 -25.56 2.52 10.89
N GLY A 116 -24.75 2.47 9.84
CA GLY A 116 -23.62 3.39 9.66
C GLY A 116 -23.78 4.36 8.50
N ILE A 117 -24.90 4.33 7.77
CA ILE A 117 -25.09 5.11 6.53
C ILE A 117 -26.54 5.54 6.46
N CYS A 118 -26.72 6.81 6.77
CA CYS A 118 -28.03 7.44 6.73
C CYS A 118 -28.67 7.35 5.33
N PRO A 119 -29.99 7.14 5.24
CA PRO A 119 -30.73 7.22 3.98
C PRO A 119 -30.52 8.56 3.26
N LEU A 120 -30.31 8.50 1.94
CA LEU A 120 -29.97 9.67 1.10
C LEU A 120 -30.97 10.83 1.17
N ASP A 121 -32.23 10.55 1.53
CA ASP A 121 -33.34 11.51 1.57
C ASP A 121 -33.80 11.90 2.99
N SER A 122 -33.04 11.54 4.03
CA SER A 122 -33.44 11.80 5.43
C SER A 122 -33.16 13.25 5.86
N ALA A 123 -34.22 14.01 6.17
CA ALA A 123 -34.14 15.36 6.74
C ALA A 123 -33.63 15.38 8.19
N THR A 124 -33.53 14.22 8.83
CA THR A 124 -33.22 14.04 10.26
C THR A 124 -31.73 13.85 10.54
N CYS A 125 -30.95 13.54 9.51
CA CYS A 125 -29.54 13.20 9.68
C CYS A 125 -28.69 14.43 10.00
N LYS A 126 -28.08 14.40 11.19
CA LYS A 126 -27.23 15.48 11.70
C LYS A 126 -25.82 15.49 11.09
N ASN A 127 -25.45 14.42 10.37
CA ASN A 127 -24.11 14.20 9.84
C ASN A 127 -24.14 14.07 8.31
N SER A 128 -23.24 14.78 7.64
CA SER A 128 -23.15 14.93 6.17
C SER A 128 -22.55 13.72 5.42
N TRP A 129 -22.71 12.50 5.93
CA TRP A 129 -22.12 11.31 5.30
C TRP A 129 -23.11 10.62 4.36
N THR A 130 -23.47 11.29 3.27
CA THR A 130 -24.14 10.71 2.10
C THR A 130 -23.09 10.29 1.08
N VAL A 131 -22.35 9.20 1.35
CA VAL A 131 -21.35 8.70 0.41
C VAL A 131 -21.84 7.39 -0.18
N CYS A 132 -22.56 7.50 -1.29
CA CYS A 132 -22.64 6.40 -2.23
C CYS A 132 -21.39 6.42 -3.10
N PRO A 133 -20.50 5.43 -2.97
CA PRO A 133 -19.37 5.32 -3.88
C PRO A 133 -19.93 5.25 -5.30
N LYS A 134 -19.31 5.97 -6.24
CA LYS A 134 -19.64 5.76 -7.66
C LYS A 134 -19.35 4.30 -7.98
N ALA A 135 -20.37 3.58 -8.43
CA ALA A 135 -20.21 2.22 -8.93
C ALA A 135 -19.07 2.21 -9.96
N PHE A 136 -18.21 1.19 -9.89
CA PHE A 136 -17.14 1.05 -10.86
C PHE A 136 -17.72 1.01 -12.27
N SER A 137 -17.23 1.91 -13.11
CA SER A 137 -17.60 2.00 -14.52
C SER A 137 -16.34 2.08 -15.36
N CYS A 138 -16.28 1.22 -16.37
CA CYS A 138 -15.24 1.25 -17.39
C CYS A 138 -15.90 1.27 -18.76
N PRO A 139 -16.17 2.47 -19.33
CA PRO A 139 -16.79 2.59 -20.65
C PRO A 139 -16.05 1.83 -21.75
N ALA A 140 -14.73 1.66 -21.56
CA ALA A 140 -13.89 0.90 -22.46
C ALA A 140 -14.29 -0.57 -22.62
N PHE A 141 -15.05 -1.16 -21.68
CA PHE A 141 -15.52 -2.55 -21.79
C PHE A 141 -16.65 -2.72 -22.81
N GLU A 142 -17.39 -1.66 -23.10
CA GLU A 142 -18.52 -1.64 -24.04
C GLU A 142 -18.10 -1.20 -25.45
N GLU A 143 -16.81 -0.90 -25.68
CA GLU A 143 -16.30 -0.52 -26.99
C GLU A 143 -16.42 -1.69 -28.00
N PRO A 144 -16.75 -1.42 -29.28
CA PRO A 144 -16.81 -2.46 -30.30
C PRO A 144 -15.48 -3.21 -30.46
N GLY A 145 -15.54 -4.54 -30.54
CA GLY A 145 -14.38 -5.40 -30.72
C GLY A 145 -13.63 -5.74 -29.42
N VAL A 146 -14.15 -5.31 -28.26
CA VAL A 146 -13.68 -5.77 -26.96
C VAL A 146 -14.17 -7.19 -26.68
N PHE A 147 -13.28 -8.03 -26.17
CA PHE A 147 -13.59 -9.40 -25.77
C PHE A 147 -13.02 -9.70 -24.39
N VAL A 148 -13.70 -10.57 -23.64
CA VAL A 148 -13.32 -10.95 -22.28
C VAL A 148 -12.82 -12.39 -22.24
N ARG A 149 -11.80 -12.66 -21.41
CA ARG A 149 -11.35 -14.02 -21.09
C ARG A 149 -11.15 -14.18 -19.59
N ASN A 150 -11.61 -15.31 -19.07
CA ASN A 150 -11.49 -15.65 -17.66
C ASN A 150 -10.22 -16.46 -17.42
N PHE A 151 -9.47 -16.07 -16.40
CA PHE A 151 -8.26 -16.74 -15.93
C PHE A 151 -8.45 -17.00 -14.45
N THR A 152 -8.91 -18.21 -14.13
CA THR A 152 -9.21 -18.65 -12.76
C THR A 152 -8.32 -19.81 -12.38
N LEU A 153 -7.96 -19.85 -11.09
CA LEU A 153 -7.28 -21.01 -10.53
C LEU A 153 -8.13 -22.27 -10.77
N LYS A 154 -7.48 -23.41 -11.06
CA LYS A 154 -8.17 -24.70 -10.92
C LYS A 154 -8.64 -24.85 -9.46
N PRO A 155 -9.81 -25.46 -9.19
CA PRO A 155 -10.30 -25.63 -7.83
C PRO A 155 -9.22 -26.22 -6.92
N THR A 156 -8.77 -25.44 -5.94
CA THR A 156 -7.61 -25.78 -5.11
C THR A 156 -7.98 -25.75 -3.63
N PRO A 157 -7.62 -26.78 -2.85
CA PRO A 157 -7.77 -26.75 -1.40
C PRO A 157 -6.93 -25.64 -0.78
N VAL A 158 -7.55 -24.83 0.06
CA VAL A 158 -6.88 -23.78 0.82
C VAL A 158 -6.28 -24.41 2.09
N PRO A 159 -4.96 -24.33 2.31
CA PRO A 159 -4.35 -24.88 3.51
C PRO A 159 -4.88 -24.26 4.81
N ALA A 160 -4.87 -25.05 5.89
CA ALA A 160 -5.16 -24.60 7.25
C ALA A 160 -3.98 -23.84 7.88
N THR A 161 -3.37 -22.93 7.11
CA THR A 161 -2.30 -22.02 7.53
C THR A 161 -2.79 -20.59 7.40
N GLU A 162 -2.23 -19.67 8.18
CA GLU A 162 -2.71 -18.28 8.20
C GLU A 162 -2.52 -17.58 6.85
N THR A 163 -1.40 -17.79 6.17
CA THR A 163 -1.04 -17.10 4.93
C THR A 163 -0.52 -18.10 3.92
N THR A 164 -1.09 -18.10 2.73
CA THR A 164 -0.64 -18.95 1.61
C THR A 164 -0.66 -18.17 0.31
N TYR A 165 0.40 -18.31 -0.49
CA TYR A 165 0.46 -17.82 -1.87
C TYR A 165 0.42 -19.00 -2.82
N VAL A 166 -0.50 -18.98 -3.78
CA VAL A 166 -0.62 -20.02 -4.80
C VAL A 166 -0.54 -19.38 -6.18
N CYS A 167 0.16 -20.04 -7.10
CA CYS A 167 0.38 -19.59 -8.46
C CYS A 167 -0.10 -20.62 -9.48
N GLN A 168 -0.60 -20.15 -10.62
CA GLN A 168 -0.86 -20.95 -11.81
C GLN A 168 -0.54 -20.14 -13.07
N ALA A 169 0.05 -20.79 -14.07
CA ALA A 169 0.42 -20.18 -15.34
C ALA A 169 -0.68 -20.34 -16.40
N PHE A 170 -0.79 -19.35 -17.29
CA PHE A 170 -1.78 -19.28 -18.36
C PHE A 170 -1.16 -18.76 -19.66
N GLU A 171 -1.68 -19.25 -20.77
CA GLU A 171 -1.43 -18.67 -22.09
C GLU A 171 -2.41 -17.52 -22.33
N LEU A 172 -1.87 -16.30 -22.31
CA LEU A 172 -2.66 -15.07 -22.42
C LEU A 172 -3.11 -14.85 -23.85
N ASN A 173 -2.21 -14.97 -24.83
CA ASN A 173 -2.55 -14.97 -26.24
C ASN A 173 -1.39 -15.52 -27.08
N ASN A 174 -1.68 -16.50 -27.93
CA ASN A 174 -0.69 -17.13 -28.81
C ASN A 174 -0.81 -16.65 -30.27
N THR A 175 -1.72 -15.73 -30.58
CA THR A 175 -1.85 -15.20 -31.95
C THR A 175 -0.67 -14.33 -32.34
N ALA A 176 -0.35 -14.31 -33.64
CA ALA A 176 0.68 -13.42 -34.19
C ALA A 176 0.29 -11.93 -34.08
N SER A 177 -1.00 -11.61 -34.14
CA SER A 177 -1.51 -10.25 -33.96
C SER A 177 -1.61 -9.93 -32.46
N PRO A 178 -1.00 -8.82 -31.99
CA PRO A 178 -1.11 -8.39 -30.61
C PRO A 178 -2.50 -7.79 -30.33
N VAL A 179 -2.89 -7.82 -29.06
CA VAL A 179 -4.07 -7.15 -28.50
C VAL A 179 -3.64 -6.31 -27.29
N HIS A 180 -4.49 -5.37 -26.88
CA HIS A 180 -4.30 -4.62 -25.64
C HIS A 180 -5.26 -5.10 -24.57
N LEU A 181 -4.71 -5.47 -23.40
CA LEU A 181 -5.48 -5.57 -22.17
C LEU A 181 -5.80 -4.16 -21.67
N ILE A 182 -7.09 -3.87 -21.45
CA ILE A 182 -7.62 -2.53 -21.14
C ILE A 182 -8.34 -2.47 -19.79
N GLY A 183 -8.39 -3.58 -19.06
CA GLY A 183 -8.90 -3.61 -17.69
C GLY A 183 -9.30 -5.00 -17.25
N SER A 184 -9.82 -5.09 -16.03
CA SER A 184 -10.20 -6.35 -15.42
C SER A 184 -11.37 -6.21 -14.44
N ARG A 185 -12.04 -7.33 -14.21
CA ARG A 185 -12.94 -7.54 -13.07
C ARG A 185 -12.49 -8.78 -12.27
N PRO A 186 -12.62 -8.77 -10.94
CA PRO A 186 -12.32 -9.95 -10.14
C PRO A 186 -13.39 -11.03 -10.33
N ILE A 187 -12.96 -12.30 -10.28
CA ILE A 187 -13.83 -13.47 -10.13
C ILE A 187 -13.48 -14.06 -8.77
N ILE A 188 -14.36 -13.88 -7.78
CA ILE A 188 -14.12 -14.34 -6.41
C ILE A 188 -15.02 -15.55 -6.12
N ASP A 189 -14.40 -16.72 -6.00
CA ASP A 189 -15.03 -17.97 -5.59
C ASP A 189 -15.14 -18.04 -4.06
N ASN A 190 -14.00 -17.98 -3.36
CA ASN A 190 -13.97 -18.02 -1.90
C ASN A 190 -13.67 -16.66 -1.25
N LYS A 191 -14.74 -15.92 -0.96
CA LYS A 191 -14.69 -14.63 -0.26
C LYS A 191 -14.17 -14.69 1.18
N ASN A 192 -14.05 -15.89 1.78
CA ASN A 192 -13.66 -16.02 3.19
C ASN A 192 -12.14 -15.96 3.40
N VAL A 193 -11.37 -16.27 2.36
CA VAL A 193 -9.90 -16.32 2.45
C VAL A 193 -9.20 -15.40 1.45
N MET A 194 -9.89 -14.94 0.42
CA MET A 194 -9.28 -14.14 -0.63
C MET A 194 -8.85 -12.76 -0.11
N HIS A 195 -7.55 -12.47 -0.16
CA HIS A 195 -6.99 -11.19 0.29
C HIS A 195 -6.55 -10.30 -0.88
N HIS A 196 -5.76 -10.83 -1.80
CA HIS A 196 -5.45 -10.16 -3.07
C HIS A 196 -5.08 -11.16 -4.17
N MET A 197 -5.15 -10.71 -5.43
CA MET A 197 -4.77 -11.46 -6.61
C MET A 197 -3.93 -10.59 -7.53
N ILE A 198 -2.93 -11.21 -8.16
CA ILE A 198 -2.03 -10.52 -9.08
C ILE A 198 -1.88 -11.34 -10.35
N MET A 199 -2.00 -10.72 -11.51
CA MET A 199 -1.65 -11.35 -12.78
C MET A 199 -0.33 -10.76 -13.28
N TYR A 200 0.74 -11.57 -13.25
CA TYR A 200 2.05 -11.20 -13.79
C TYR A 200 2.17 -11.57 -15.26
N ALA A 201 2.84 -10.73 -16.07
CA ALA A 201 3.26 -11.02 -17.44
C ALA A 201 4.68 -11.57 -17.45
N CYS A 202 4.89 -12.64 -18.23
CA CYS A 202 6.17 -13.34 -18.32
C CYS A 202 6.80 -13.19 -19.71
N SER A 203 8.10 -12.89 -19.73
CA SER A 203 8.89 -12.81 -20.97
C SER A 203 9.32 -14.18 -21.49
N VAL A 204 9.37 -15.18 -20.59
CA VAL A 204 9.73 -16.57 -20.90
C VAL A 204 8.58 -17.48 -20.50
N LYS A 205 8.35 -18.55 -21.27
CA LYS A 205 7.35 -19.57 -20.93
C LYS A 205 7.68 -20.18 -19.55
N PRO A 206 6.77 -20.14 -18.57
CA PRO A 206 6.93 -20.87 -17.31
C PRO A 206 7.04 -22.38 -17.51
N GLU A 207 7.43 -23.10 -16.45
CA GLU A 207 7.46 -24.56 -16.48
C GLU A 207 6.07 -25.14 -16.75
N GLN A 208 5.97 -26.18 -17.58
CA GLN A 208 4.69 -26.80 -17.97
C GLN A 208 3.85 -27.21 -16.75
N THR A 209 4.50 -27.68 -15.69
CA THR A 209 3.83 -28.11 -14.46
C THR A 209 3.02 -27.01 -13.76
N LEU A 210 3.36 -25.74 -13.97
CA LEU A 210 2.64 -24.59 -13.43
C LEU A 210 1.39 -24.23 -14.26
N PHE A 211 1.34 -24.65 -15.53
CA PHE A 211 0.11 -24.59 -16.34
C PHE A 211 -0.84 -25.72 -15.97
N ASP A 212 -0.27 -26.90 -15.70
CA ASP A 212 -1.04 -28.11 -15.42
C ASP A 212 -1.78 -28.02 -14.08
N ASN A 213 -1.15 -27.52 -13.02
CA ASN A 213 -1.78 -27.41 -11.71
C ASN A 213 -1.28 -26.20 -10.90
N PRO A 214 -2.16 -25.61 -10.06
CA PRO A 214 -1.78 -24.66 -9.02
C PRO A 214 -0.67 -25.19 -8.11
N ARG A 215 0.28 -24.33 -7.76
CA ARG A 215 1.38 -24.66 -6.84
C ARG A 215 1.61 -23.53 -5.87
N GLN A 216 1.98 -23.88 -4.64
CA GLN A 216 2.42 -22.88 -3.67
C GLN A 216 3.64 -22.15 -4.23
N CYS A 217 3.60 -20.83 -4.15
CA CYS A 217 4.66 -19.95 -4.61
C CYS A 217 4.99 -18.91 -3.51
N LEU A 218 5.95 -18.03 -3.78
CA LEU A 218 6.20 -16.85 -2.97
C LEU A 218 5.63 -15.62 -3.71
N MET A 219 6.16 -14.43 -3.43
CA MET A 219 5.83 -13.18 -4.11
C MET A 219 6.38 -13.16 -5.55
N GLY A 220 5.61 -13.70 -6.50
CA GLY A 220 5.87 -13.64 -7.94
C GLY A 220 6.44 -14.94 -8.52
N HIS A 221 6.92 -14.86 -9.76
CA HIS A 221 7.52 -15.97 -10.49
C HIS A 221 8.72 -15.48 -11.32
N ARG A 222 9.74 -16.33 -11.49
CA ARG A 222 10.93 -16.03 -12.30
C ARG A 222 10.53 -15.61 -13.72
N ASN A 223 11.21 -14.61 -14.27
CA ASN A 223 10.96 -14.03 -15.60
C ASN A 223 9.58 -13.38 -15.80
N CYS A 224 8.82 -13.18 -14.71
CA CYS A 224 7.52 -12.52 -14.72
C CYS A 224 7.61 -11.20 -13.94
N THR A 225 8.07 -10.14 -14.61
CA THR A 225 8.44 -8.87 -13.97
C THR A 225 7.37 -7.78 -14.08
N GLN A 226 6.33 -7.98 -14.89
CA GLN A 226 5.28 -6.99 -15.09
C GLN A 226 4.00 -7.41 -14.38
N MET A 227 3.53 -6.58 -13.46
CA MET A 227 2.20 -6.73 -12.85
C MET A 227 1.15 -6.14 -13.80
N MET A 228 0.41 -6.99 -14.52
CA MET A 228 -0.59 -6.53 -15.50
C MET A 228 -1.91 -6.13 -14.84
N ASN A 229 -2.28 -6.84 -13.77
CA ASN A 229 -3.50 -6.58 -13.02
C ASN A 229 -3.23 -6.84 -11.55
N LEU A 230 -3.88 -6.04 -10.71
CA LEU A 230 -3.90 -6.21 -9.27
C LEU A 230 -5.35 -6.08 -8.80
N TRP A 231 -5.79 -7.07 -8.03
CA TRP A 231 -7.00 -6.95 -7.24
C TRP A 231 -6.63 -7.07 -5.78
N ALA A 232 -7.14 -6.14 -4.97
CA ALA A 232 -7.12 -6.24 -3.53
C ALA A 232 -8.56 -6.16 -3.03
N TYR A 233 -8.77 -6.63 -1.80
CA TYR A 233 -10.06 -6.53 -1.14
C TYR A 233 -10.64 -5.11 -1.29
N GLY A 234 -11.88 -5.02 -1.78
CA GLY A 234 -12.60 -3.77 -2.02
C GLY A 234 -12.49 -3.12 -3.40
N LEU A 235 -11.65 -3.62 -4.30
CA LEU A 235 -11.63 -3.16 -5.69
C LEU A 235 -12.73 -3.88 -6.49
N GLU A 236 -13.58 -3.13 -7.19
CA GLU A 236 -14.61 -3.71 -8.07
C GLU A 236 -14.07 -4.08 -9.47
N GLY A 237 -12.92 -3.50 -9.83
CA GLY A 237 -12.24 -3.73 -11.10
C GLY A 237 -11.13 -2.72 -11.36
N GLU A 238 -10.45 -2.88 -12.48
CA GLU A 238 -9.41 -1.98 -12.98
C GLU A 238 -9.83 -1.47 -14.36
N CYS A 239 -9.83 -0.15 -14.56
CA CYS A 239 -10.07 0.47 -15.86
C CYS A 239 -8.82 1.23 -16.29
N ILE A 240 -8.16 0.74 -17.34
CA ILE A 240 -6.91 1.31 -17.81
C ILE A 240 -7.19 2.60 -18.60
N ASN A 241 -6.29 3.57 -18.48
CA ASN A 241 -6.35 4.83 -19.22
C ASN A 241 -6.50 4.59 -20.74
N SER A 242 -7.37 5.35 -21.41
CA SER A 242 -7.67 5.20 -22.83
C SER A 242 -6.47 5.35 -23.77
N ASN A 243 -5.38 5.96 -23.31
CA ASN A 243 -4.15 6.13 -24.09
C ASN A 243 -3.24 4.89 -24.07
N ALA A 244 -3.51 3.90 -23.21
CA ALA A 244 -2.60 2.77 -23.05
C ALA A 244 -3.29 1.42 -22.80
N GLY A 245 -2.57 0.34 -23.08
CA GLY A 245 -2.98 -1.03 -22.71
C GLY A 245 -1.77 -1.95 -22.62
N PHE A 246 -1.85 -3.03 -21.84
CA PHE A 246 -0.76 -4.01 -21.83
C PHE A 246 -0.76 -4.77 -23.14
N ARG A 247 0.39 -4.85 -23.81
CA ARG A 247 0.56 -5.54 -25.09
C ARG A 247 0.66 -7.04 -24.91
N ILE A 248 -0.34 -7.78 -25.39
CA ILE A 248 -0.49 -9.23 -25.21
C ILE A 248 -0.52 -9.94 -26.57
N GLY A 249 0.19 -11.06 -26.70
CA GLY A 249 0.35 -11.78 -27.97
C GLY A 249 1.33 -11.10 -28.93
N GLY A 250 1.53 -11.69 -30.11
CA GLY A 250 2.48 -11.18 -31.11
C GLY A 250 3.89 -10.97 -30.56
N ASP A 251 4.35 -9.73 -30.60
CA ASP A 251 5.63 -9.23 -30.08
C ASP A 251 5.57 -8.74 -28.61
N GLY A 252 4.42 -8.90 -27.95
CA GLY A 252 4.20 -8.62 -26.53
C GLY A 252 4.28 -9.84 -25.63
N PHE A 253 3.65 -9.76 -24.45
CA PHE A 253 3.63 -10.86 -23.48
C PHE A 253 2.66 -11.96 -23.91
N ARG A 254 3.12 -13.21 -23.90
CA ARG A 254 2.29 -14.38 -24.29
C ARG A 254 1.82 -15.21 -23.11
N TYR A 255 2.54 -15.16 -22.00
CA TYR A 255 2.28 -15.96 -20.82
C TYR A 255 2.03 -15.08 -19.62
N GLY A 256 1.15 -15.54 -18.73
CA GLY A 256 0.89 -14.90 -17.46
C GLY A 256 0.92 -15.90 -16.31
N VAL A 257 1.25 -15.42 -15.12
CA VAL A 257 1.15 -16.19 -13.88
C VAL A 257 0.17 -15.46 -12.97
N LEU A 258 -0.95 -16.11 -12.69
CA LEU A 258 -1.90 -15.69 -11.69
C LEU A 258 -1.37 -16.12 -10.32
N GLN A 259 -1.27 -15.17 -9.41
CA GLN A 259 -0.99 -15.40 -8.00
C GLN A 259 -2.21 -15.02 -7.16
N LEU A 260 -2.63 -15.91 -6.28
CA LEU A 260 -3.62 -15.63 -5.23
C LEU A 260 -2.91 -15.62 -3.88
N HIS A 261 -3.24 -14.65 -3.06
CA HIS A 261 -2.87 -14.62 -1.65
C HIS A 261 -4.11 -14.88 -0.80
N TRP A 262 -4.09 -16.02 -0.10
CA TRP A 262 -5.10 -16.38 0.88
C TRP A 262 -4.66 -16.01 2.30
N ASN A 263 -5.57 -15.38 3.03
CA ASN A 263 -5.45 -15.09 4.45
C ASN A 263 -6.54 -15.88 5.21
N ASN A 264 -6.15 -16.95 5.90
CA ASN A 264 -7.01 -17.85 6.65
C ASN A 264 -6.64 -17.80 8.16
N PRO A 265 -6.96 -16.70 8.87
CA PRO A 265 -6.53 -16.49 10.26
C PRO A 265 -7.09 -17.53 11.23
N ALA A 266 -8.27 -18.07 10.95
CA ALA A 266 -8.89 -19.13 11.74
C ALA A 266 -8.28 -20.52 11.49
N ARG A 267 -7.36 -20.65 10.51
CA ARG A 267 -6.76 -21.92 10.09
C ARG A 267 -7.82 -22.98 9.79
N HIS A 268 -8.91 -22.54 9.16
CA HIS A 268 -10.04 -23.41 8.86
C HIS A 268 -9.63 -24.43 7.79
N SER A 269 -10.07 -25.68 7.94
CA SER A 269 -9.82 -26.76 6.99
C SER A 269 -11.04 -26.99 6.10
N GLY A 270 -10.86 -27.48 4.88
CA GLY A 270 -11.97 -27.77 3.96
C GLY A 270 -12.45 -26.60 3.10
N TYR A 271 -11.76 -25.45 3.15
CA TYR A 271 -11.95 -24.42 2.14
C TYR A 271 -11.34 -24.84 0.80
N THR A 272 -12.03 -24.52 -0.28
CA THR A 272 -11.53 -24.58 -1.66
C THR A 272 -11.69 -23.21 -2.29
N ASP A 273 -10.86 -22.90 -3.28
CA ASP A 273 -10.96 -21.65 -4.04
C ASP A 273 -10.57 -21.86 -5.50
N ALA A 274 -11.32 -21.21 -6.38
CA ALA A 274 -11.11 -21.14 -7.83
C ALA A 274 -11.17 -19.69 -8.34
N SER A 275 -10.74 -18.71 -7.51
CA SER A 275 -10.78 -17.29 -7.87
C SER A 275 -9.79 -16.92 -8.98
N GLY A 276 -9.98 -15.73 -9.57
CA GLY A 276 -9.09 -15.17 -10.57
C GLY A 276 -9.64 -13.89 -11.20
N PHE A 277 -9.40 -13.69 -12.49
CA PHE A 277 -9.76 -12.46 -13.21
C PHE A 277 -10.60 -12.73 -14.46
N ALA A 278 -11.55 -11.86 -14.72
CA ALA A 278 -12.08 -11.59 -16.06
C ALA A 278 -11.27 -10.44 -16.67
N LEU A 279 -10.47 -10.72 -17.70
CA LEU A 279 -9.60 -9.75 -18.37
C LEU A 279 -10.22 -9.30 -19.69
N TYR A 280 -10.25 -7.98 -19.93
CA TYR A 280 -10.86 -7.36 -21.11
C TYR A 280 -9.79 -6.91 -22.10
N PHE A 281 -9.90 -7.39 -23.33
CA PHE A 281 -8.92 -7.15 -24.39
C PHE A 281 -9.57 -6.46 -25.59
N THR A 282 -8.78 -5.70 -26.34
CA THR A 282 -9.19 -5.10 -27.62
C THR A 282 -8.13 -5.33 -28.70
N GLN A 283 -8.60 -5.56 -29.92
CA GLN A 283 -7.75 -5.58 -31.12
C GLN A 283 -7.42 -4.15 -31.59
N ASN A 284 -8.22 -3.15 -31.20
CA ASN A 284 -7.98 -1.74 -31.45
C ASN A 284 -6.92 -1.23 -30.47
N LEU A 285 -5.64 -1.45 -30.82
CA LEU A 285 -4.52 -1.08 -29.96
C LEU A 285 -4.61 0.41 -29.56
N ARG A 286 -4.47 0.66 -28.26
CA ARG A 286 -4.35 2.02 -27.72
C ARG A 286 -3.02 2.64 -28.20
N PRO A 287 -2.90 3.98 -28.16
CA PRO A 287 -1.72 4.68 -28.64
C PRO A 287 -0.39 4.22 -28.04
N SER A 288 -0.36 3.74 -26.80
CA SER A 288 0.86 3.31 -26.12
C SER A 288 0.73 1.96 -25.40
N ASP A 289 1.84 1.25 -25.30
CA ASP A 289 1.92 0.05 -24.49
C ASP A 289 2.08 0.46 -23.00
N LEU A 290 1.31 -0.14 -22.10
CA LEU A 290 1.35 0.09 -20.66
C LEU A 290 2.35 -0.83 -19.96
N GLY A 291 2.90 -0.37 -18.84
CA GLY A 291 3.76 -1.15 -17.96
C GLY A 291 3.58 -0.81 -16.51
N THR A 292 4.09 -1.69 -15.65
CA THR A 292 4.15 -1.47 -14.21
C THR A 292 5.60 -1.48 -13.77
N VAL A 293 5.95 -0.51 -12.92
CA VAL A 293 7.29 -0.40 -12.32
C VAL A 293 7.16 -0.43 -10.81
N MET A 294 7.94 -1.30 -10.19
CA MET A 294 7.99 -1.42 -8.73
C MET A 294 9.16 -0.61 -8.17
N TYR A 295 8.91 0.14 -7.12
CA TYR A 295 9.88 0.93 -6.37
C TYR A 295 9.86 0.51 -4.91
N GLY A 296 10.96 0.68 -4.17
CA GLY A 296 10.94 0.40 -2.73
C GLY A 296 12.30 0.10 -2.10
N GLU A 297 12.27 -0.21 -0.81
CA GLU A 297 13.44 -0.58 -0.02
C GLU A 297 13.34 -2.04 0.42
N GLY A 298 14.33 -2.84 0.02
CA GLY A 298 14.42 -4.27 0.31
C GLY A 298 15.03 -4.59 1.68
N ASN A 299 15.67 -3.62 2.35
CA ASN A 299 16.31 -3.79 3.64
C ASN A 299 15.68 -2.90 4.73
N LEU A 300 14.44 -3.23 5.11
CA LEU A 300 13.77 -2.62 6.25
C LEU A 300 14.27 -3.18 7.58
N VAL A 301 14.50 -2.28 8.52
CA VAL A 301 14.79 -2.59 9.92
C VAL A 301 14.05 -1.61 10.81
N LEU A 302 13.01 -2.09 11.47
CA LEU A 302 12.11 -1.28 12.30
C LEU A 302 12.31 -1.69 13.77
N PRO A 303 12.95 -0.85 14.60
CA PRO A 303 13.12 -1.15 16.02
C PRO A 303 11.78 -1.34 16.73
N PRO A 304 11.72 -2.12 17.82
CA PRO A 304 10.50 -2.28 18.60
C PRO A 304 10.10 -0.99 19.32
N ARG A 305 8.82 -0.89 19.68
CA ARG A 305 8.23 0.15 20.54
C ARG A 305 8.40 1.60 20.03
N GLN A 306 8.51 1.79 18.72
CA GLN A 306 8.63 3.13 18.14
C GLN A 306 7.25 3.69 17.76
N PRO A 307 6.91 4.93 18.17
CA PRO A 307 5.66 5.56 17.77
C PRO A 307 5.61 5.87 16.27
N LEU A 308 6.75 6.23 15.68
CA LEU A 308 6.87 6.58 14.28
C LEU A 308 8.26 6.21 13.76
N ILE A 309 8.31 5.50 12.63
CA ILE A 309 9.52 5.24 11.85
C ILE A 309 9.26 5.68 10.41
N SER A 310 10.19 6.45 9.83
CA SER A 310 10.12 6.86 8.42
C SER A 310 11.16 6.09 7.63
N VAL A 311 10.76 5.47 6.53
CA VAL A 311 11.66 4.85 5.55
C VAL A 311 11.40 5.46 4.19
N ASN A 312 12.48 5.93 3.56
CA ASN A 312 12.41 6.64 2.31
C ASN A 312 13.26 5.93 1.26
N HIS A 313 12.69 5.71 0.09
CA HIS A 313 13.36 5.17 -1.08
C HIS A 313 13.28 6.17 -2.22
N THR A 314 14.41 6.45 -2.87
CA THR A 314 14.48 7.32 -4.05
C THR A 314 14.97 6.51 -5.23
N CYS A 315 14.17 6.46 -6.30
CA CYS A 315 14.69 6.10 -7.61
C CYS A 315 15.41 7.31 -8.20
N PRO A 316 16.73 7.21 -8.42
CA PRO A 316 17.57 8.35 -8.71
C PRO A 316 17.51 8.73 -10.19
N SER A 317 17.81 10.00 -10.46
CA SER A 317 17.80 10.61 -11.80
C SER A 317 18.65 9.85 -12.82
N VAL A 318 19.78 9.27 -12.41
CA VAL A 318 20.63 8.46 -13.29
C VAL A 318 19.92 7.18 -13.78
N CYS A 319 19.02 6.59 -12.99
CA CYS A 319 18.26 5.43 -13.44
C CYS A 319 17.17 5.82 -14.44
N THR A 320 16.47 6.93 -14.19
CA THR A 320 15.48 7.43 -15.16
C THR A 320 16.18 7.92 -16.42
N ASN A 321 17.31 8.63 -16.34
CA ASN A 321 18.11 9.01 -17.51
C ASN A 321 18.56 7.82 -18.36
N ARG A 322 18.94 6.71 -17.72
CA ARG A 322 19.38 5.50 -18.44
C ARG A 322 18.23 4.79 -19.16
N TYR A 323 17.11 4.62 -18.47
CA TYR A 323 16.05 3.71 -18.92
C TYR A 323 14.84 4.43 -19.54
N HIS A 324 14.68 5.73 -19.31
CA HIS A 324 13.68 6.55 -19.98
C HIS A 324 14.34 7.15 -21.23
N THR A 325 14.14 6.50 -22.37
CA THR A 325 14.58 7.03 -23.67
C THR A 325 13.71 8.20 -24.16
N GLU A 326 12.56 8.41 -23.52
CA GLU A 326 11.57 9.45 -23.82
C GLU A 326 10.75 9.75 -22.56
N THR A 327 9.96 10.82 -22.61
CA THR A 327 9.00 11.16 -21.55
C THR A 327 7.95 10.06 -21.39
N ARG A 328 7.71 9.66 -20.14
CA ARG A 328 6.68 8.70 -19.77
C ARG A 328 5.57 9.39 -18.99
N TYR A 329 4.44 8.71 -18.85
CA TYR A 329 3.22 9.24 -18.24
C TYR A 329 2.70 8.23 -17.22
N ILE A 330 2.65 8.65 -15.96
CA ILE A 330 2.11 7.87 -14.86
C ILE A 330 0.59 7.99 -14.89
N THR A 331 -0.09 6.85 -14.93
CA THR A 331 -1.55 6.71 -15.00
C THR A 331 -2.16 6.17 -13.73
N GLY A 332 -1.36 5.57 -12.84
CA GLY A 332 -1.82 5.06 -11.57
C GLY A 332 -0.67 4.78 -10.63
N VAL A 333 -0.95 4.85 -9.33
CA VAL A 333 0.03 4.59 -8.27
C VAL A 333 -0.58 3.83 -7.10
N GLY A 334 0.21 3.00 -6.44
CA GLY A 334 -0.16 2.32 -5.21
C GLY A 334 1.02 2.23 -4.25
N ILE A 335 0.75 2.20 -2.94
CA ILE A 335 1.74 1.92 -1.88
C ILE A 335 1.32 0.65 -1.17
N TYR A 336 2.28 -0.23 -0.90
CA TYR A 336 2.06 -1.47 -0.16
C TYR A 336 3.06 -1.59 1.00
N MET A 337 2.49 -1.81 2.19
CA MET A 337 3.15 -2.06 3.47
C MET A 337 2.43 -3.21 4.21
N HIS A 338 3.03 -3.80 5.23
CA HIS A 338 2.34 -4.76 6.09
C HIS A 338 1.67 -4.07 7.28
N THR A 339 1.48 -4.78 8.39
CA THR A 339 0.58 -4.39 9.48
C THR A 339 1.06 -3.21 10.32
N ASN A 340 2.34 -2.85 10.24
CA ASN A 340 2.92 -1.72 10.96
C ASN A 340 2.84 -0.41 10.15
N GLY A 341 2.53 -0.48 8.85
CA GLY A 341 2.35 0.70 8.00
C GLY A 341 1.15 1.54 8.44
N ILE A 342 1.32 2.87 8.49
CA ILE A 342 0.29 3.81 8.93
C ILE A 342 -0.03 4.91 7.92
N ARG A 343 0.94 5.32 7.10
CA ARG A 343 0.79 6.33 6.03
C ARG A 343 1.92 6.20 5.01
N GLY A 344 1.78 6.82 3.86
CA GLY A 344 2.81 6.79 2.81
C GLY A 344 2.73 7.99 1.88
N ARG A 345 3.76 8.16 1.05
CA ARG A 345 3.82 9.24 0.07
C ARG A 345 4.59 8.84 -1.18
N ILE A 346 4.07 9.20 -2.36
CA ILE A 346 4.80 9.12 -3.62
C ILE A 346 4.94 10.54 -4.18
N SER A 347 6.18 10.99 -4.37
CA SER A 347 6.47 12.33 -4.88
C SER A 347 7.46 12.30 -6.05
N LEU A 348 7.23 13.18 -7.02
CA LEU A 348 8.07 13.38 -8.19
C LEU A 348 8.91 14.64 -8.03
N TRP A 349 10.21 14.53 -8.29
CA TRP A 349 11.19 15.60 -8.15
C TRP A 349 11.97 15.78 -9.45
N ARG A 350 12.29 17.03 -9.77
CA ARG A 350 13.09 17.40 -10.94
C ARG A 350 14.04 18.50 -10.52
N ASN A 351 15.34 18.27 -10.74
CA ASN A 351 16.40 19.21 -10.34
C ASN A 351 16.22 19.67 -8.87
N GLU A 352 16.10 18.70 -7.97
CA GLU A 352 15.91 18.90 -6.52
C GLU A 352 14.63 19.64 -6.10
N THR A 353 13.77 19.99 -7.05
CA THR A 353 12.49 20.68 -6.80
C THR A 353 11.35 19.68 -6.85
N LEU A 354 10.44 19.76 -5.86
CA LEU A 354 9.22 18.97 -5.86
C LEU A 354 8.31 19.43 -7.02
N VAL A 355 8.10 18.55 -8.00
CA VAL A 355 7.19 18.81 -9.13
C VAL A 355 5.76 18.54 -8.73
N ARG A 356 5.53 17.37 -8.11
CA ARG A 356 4.19 16.93 -7.73
C ARG A 356 4.24 15.94 -6.57
N ASP A 357 3.35 16.14 -5.62
CA ASP A 357 2.94 15.12 -4.67
C ASP A 357 1.88 14.24 -5.36
N ILE A 358 2.29 13.08 -5.88
CA ILE A 358 1.41 12.24 -6.71
C ILE A 358 0.36 11.58 -5.82
N TRP A 359 0.78 11.07 -4.67
CA TRP A 359 -0.11 10.38 -3.74
C TRP A 359 0.32 10.53 -2.28
N PRO A 360 -0.29 11.47 -1.53
CA PRO A 360 -0.11 11.60 -0.10
C PRO A 360 -1.11 10.70 0.65
N LEU A 361 -0.75 9.42 0.83
CA LEU A 361 -1.58 8.45 1.53
C LEU A 361 -1.60 8.74 3.04
N GLN A 362 -2.61 9.47 3.51
CA GLN A 362 -2.69 9.89 4.90
C GLN A 362 -2.96 8.74 5.88
N GLU A 363 -3.73 7.74 5.45
CA GLU A 363 -4.08 6.57 6.25
C GLU A 363 -3.88 5.30 5.45
N TYR A 364 -3.05 4.40 5.96
CA TYR A 364 -2.81 3.08 5.40
C TYR A 364 -3.50 2.00 6.23
N SER A 365 -4.02 0.98 5.54
CA SER A 365 -4.55 -0.23 6.14
C SER A 365 -4.09 -1.44 5.33
N TYR A 366 -3.40 -2.38 5.98
CA TYR A 366 -2.94 -3.62 5.37
C TYR A 366 -4.08 -4.46 4.77
N ASN A 367 -5.23 -4.49 5.44
CA ASN A 367 -6.38 -5.29 4.99
C ASN A 367 -7.08 -4.66 3.77
N SER A 368 -6.68 -3.45 3.39
CA SER A 368 -7.33 -2.69 2.35
C SER A 368 -6.38 -1.71 1.67
N PRO A 369 -5.34 -2.23 1.00
CA PRO A 369 -4.35 -1.39 0.34
C PRO A 369 -5.04 -0.63 -0.80
N LYS A 370 -4.82 0.69 -0.85
CA LYS A 370 -5.43 1.56 -1.86
C LYS A 370 -4.47 1.76 -3.03
N VAL A 371 -5.00 1.54 -4.23
CA VAL A 371 -4.40 1.94 -5.50
C VAL A 371 -5.26 3.05 -6.08
N ILE A 372 -4.65 4.06 -6.66
CA ILE A 372 -5.37 5.11 -7.38
C ILE A 372 -4.94 5.18 -8.83
N PHE A 373 -5.94 5.24 -9.70
CA PHE A 373 -5.76 5.60 -11.10
C PHE A 373 -6.02 7.09 -11.27
N LEU A 374 -5.10 7.78 -11.92
CA LEU A 374 -5.07 9.22 -12.04
C LEU A 374 -5.96 9.66 -13.21
N ASN A 375 -6.90 10.57 -12.93
CA ASN A 375 -7.73 11.19 -13.98
C ASN A 375 -6.87 11.93 -15.01
N GLN A 376 -5.82 12.59 -14.54
CA GLN A 376 -4.82 13.25 -15.37
C GLN A 376 -3.47 12.60 -15.17
N THR A 377 -2.85 12.18 -16.26
CA THR A 377 -1.54 11.56 -16.22
C THR A 377 -0.48 12.51 -15.70
N VAL A 378 0.53 11.98 -15.00
CA VAL A 378 1.68 12.75 -14.53
C VAL A 378 2.86 12.50 -15.44
N GLU A 379 3.41 13.58 -15.98
CA GLU A 379 4.60 13.52 -16.82
C GLU A 379 5.84 13.13 -15.99
N TYR A 380 6.60 12.15 -16.49
CA TYR A 380 7.78 11.58 -15.84
C TYR A 380 8.93 11.52 -16.86
N GLN A 381 9.83 12.50 -16.76
CA GLN A 381 10.88 12.76 -17.74
C GLN A 381 12.16 11.97 -17.43
N PRO A 382 13.05 11.78 -18.44
CA PRO A 382 14.42 11.37 -18.17
C PRO A 382 15.10 12.36 -17.22
N GLY A 383 15.74 11.85 -16.16
CA GLY A 383 16.44 12.66 -15.17
C GLY A 383 15.60 13.07 -13.95
N ASP A 384 14.31 12.75 -13.95
CA ASP A 384 13.46 12.92 -12.78
C ASP A 384 13.79 11.90 -11.69
N GLU A 385 13.53 12.26 -10.44
CA GLU A 385 13.58 11.35 -9.29
C GLU A 385 12.17 11.04 -8.80
N LEU A 386 11.95 9.79 -8.40
CA LEU A 386 10.70 9.38 -7.76
C LEU A 386 10.99 8.90 -6.33
N LYS A 387 10.34 9.53 -5.36
CA LYS A 387 10.51 9.20 -3.93
C LYS A 387 9.28 8.48 -3.40
N THR A 388 9.50 7.35 -2.76
CA THR A 388 8.52 6.58 -1.99
C THR A 388 8.86 6.71 -0.52
N GLU A 389 7.95 7.26 0.27
CA GLU A 389 8.10 7.38 1.72
C GLU A 389 7.05 6.50 2.38
N CYS A 390 7.49 5.65 3.30
CA CYS A 390 6.64 4.77 4.09
C CYS A 390 6.82 5.12 5.57
N TYR A 391 5.71 5.15 6.29
CA TYR A 391 5.71 5.49 7.71
C TYR A 391 5.08 4.35 8.50
N PHE A 392 5.76 3.93 9.56
CA PHE A 392 5.40 2.77 10.37
C PHE A 392 5.24 3.14 11.84
N THR A 393 4.50 2.30 12.58
CA THR A 393 4.48 2.29 14.04
C THR A 393 4.75 0.88 14.56
N THR A 394 5.65 0.73 15.52
CA THR A 394 6.00 -0.56 16.13
C THR A 394 5.71 -0.58 17.64
N LEU A 395 4.82 0.31 18.12
CA LEU A 395 4.43 0.39 19.53
C LEU A 395 3.96 -0.95 20.12
N LYS A 396 3.34 -1.79 19.28
CA LYS A 396 2.79 -3.10 19.67
C LYS A 396 3.80 -4.24 19.54
N ASN A 397 4.99 -3.97 19.00
CA ASN A 397 6.00 -4.97 18.72
C ASN A 397 7.03 -4.94 19.85
N ASP A 398 7.26 -6.11 20.44
CA ASP A 398 8.29 -6.35 21.44
C ASP A 398 9.64 -6.70 20.82
N ARG A 399 9.67 -7.04 19.53
CA ARG A 399 10.88 -7.36 18.76
C ARG A 399 11.07 -6.43 17.56
N THR A 400 12.30 -6.35 17.10
CA THR A 400 12.63 -5.70 15.83
C THR A 400 11.87 -6.36 14.67
N VAL A 401 11.27 -5.56 13.79
CA VAL A 401 10.59 -6.02 12.57
C VAL A 401 11.49 -5.79 11.36
N PHE A 402 11.61 -6.79 10.50
CA PHE A 402 12.48 -6.76 9.34
C PHE A 402 11.70 -6.80 8.04
N SER A 403 12.38 -6.53 6.92
CA SER A 403 11.84 -6.75 5.57
C SER A 403 11.49 -8.23 5.35
N GLY A 404 10.32 -8.52 4.80
CA GLY A 404 9.93 -9.90 4.52
C GLY A 404 8.51 -10.01 3.96
N ALA A 405 8.19 -11.20 3.42
CA ALA A 405 6.91 -11.47 2.77
C ALA A 405 5.79 -11.84 3.76
N ALA A 406 6.12 -12.19 5.00
CA ALA A 406 5.09 -12.53 5.98
C ALA A 406 4.42 -11.27 6.52
N LYS A 407 3.15 -11.40 6.93
CA LYS A 407 2.35 -10.33 7.55
C LYS A 407 3.04 -9.66 8.76
N ASN A 408 3.83 -10.41 9.53
CA ASN A 408 4.55 -9.92 10.71
C ASN A 408 5.95 -9.37 10.39
N ASP A 409 6.40 -9.51 9.15
CA ASP A 409 7.53 -8.79 8.58
C ASP A 409 7.00 -7.49 7.94
N GLU A 410 7.86 -6.70 7.29
CA GLU A 410 7.44 -5.46 6.63
C GLU A 410 7.89 -5.30 5.18
N MET A 411 7.21 -4.41 4.48
CA MET A 411 7.55 -3.97 3.12
C MET A 411 7.32 -2.47 2.97
N CYS A 412 8.10 -1.85 2.09
CA CYS A 412 7.89 -0.47 1.65
C CYS A 412 8.01 -0.46 0.14
N LEU A 413 6.89 -0.73 -0.53
CA LEU A 413 6.82 -0.83 -1.98
C LEU A 413 5.86 0.22 -2.52
N SER A 414 6.19 0.78 -3.69
CA SER A 414 5.21 1.46 -4.52
C SER A 414 5.19 0.91 -5.94
N PHE A 415 4.01 0.97 -6.55
CA PHE A 415 3.75 0.47 -7.89
C PHE A 415 3.25 1.62 -8.75
N LEU A 416 3.85 1.80 -9.92
CA LEU A 416 3.47 2.83 -10.88
C LEU A 416 3.03 2.18 -12.18
N TRP A 417 1.85 2.57 -12.66
CA TRP A 417 1.36 2.23 -14.00
C TRP A 417 1.75 3.36 -14.94
N LEU A 418 2.55 3.07 -15.97
CA LEU A 418 3.09 4.10 -16.84
C LEU A 418 3.26 3.66 -18.30
N TYR A 419 3.15 4.63 -19.20
CA TYR A 419 3.36 4.46 -20.64
C TYR A 419 4.27 5.56 -21.19
N PRO A 420 4.97 5.36 -22.32
CA PRO A 420 5.09 4.10 -23.02
C PRO A 420 5.98 3.10 -22.25
N ASN A 421 5.58 1.84 -22.25
CA ASN A 421 6.37 0.69 -21.82
C ASN A 421 6.63 -0.14 -23.05
N LYS A 422 7.72 0.15 -23.77
CA LYS A 422 8.11 -0.51 -25.03
C LYS A 422 8.24 -2.03 -24.85
N ALA A 423 7.13 -2.77 -24.86
CA ALA A 423 7.07 -4.16 -24.39
C ALA A 423 7.96 -5.10 -25.21
N ARG A 424 8.21 -4.72 -26.47
CA ARG A 424 9.11 -5.36 -27.44
C ARG A 424 10.58 -5.33 -27.04
N VAL A 425 10.98 -4.34 -26.24
CA VAL A 425 12.36 -4.18 -25.76
C VAL A 425 12.62 -5.15 -24.61
N PRO A 426 13.79 -5.82 -24.56
CA PRO A 426 14.14 -6.72 -23.47
C PRO A 426 13.96 -6.07 -22.09
N ALA A 427 13.54 -6.85 -21.10
CA ALA A 427 13.33 -6.34 -19.74
C ALA A 427 14.61 -5.75 -19.12
N SER A 428 15.79 -6.20 -19.55
CA SER A 428 17.11 -5.67 -19.13
C SER A 428 17.38 -4.24 -19.60
N GLU A 429 16.67 -3.79 -20.62
CA GLU A 429 16.79 -2.43 -21.20
C GLU A 429 15.64 -1.51 -20.74
N ARG A 430 14.77 -2.01 -19.86
CA ARG A 430 13.64 -1.26 -19.31
C ARG A 430 13.77 -1.13 -17.80
N LEU A 431 13.34 0.02 -17.27
CA LEU A 431 13.13 0.16 -15.84
C LEU A 431 11.88 -0.62 -15.44
N THR A 432 12.06 -1.89 -15.09
CA THR A 432 10.98 -2.76 -14.58
C THR A 432 10.88 -2.71 -13.06
N GLN A 433 12.00 -2.45 -12.39
CA GLN A 433 12.11 -2.29 -10.95
C GLN A 433 13.17 -1.23 -10.63
N CYS A 434 12.88 -0.38 -9.66
CA CYS A 434 13.83 0.56 -9.05
C CYS A 434 13.80 0.33 -7.54
N MET A 435 14.43 -0.76 -7.11
CA MET A 435 14.52 -1.15 -5.70
C MET A 435 15.87 -0.74 -5.14
N ALA A 436 15.92 -0.34 -3.88
CA ALA A 436 17.17 -0.26 -3.14
C ALA A 436 17.32 -1.45 -2.19
N ILE A 437 18.56 -1.83 -1.92
CA ILE A 437 18.90 -2.67 -0.78
C ILE A 437 19.88 -1.86 0.06
N ALA A 438 19.42 -1.45 1.24
CA ALA A 438 20.18 -0.57 2.11
C ALA A 438 20.62 0.69 1.36
N ALA A 439 19.65 1.43 0.82
CA ALA A 439 19.85 2.64 0.01
C ALA A 439 20.73 2.49 -1.25
N ILE A 440 21.23 1.30 -1.58
CA ILE A 440 21.89 1.03 -2.87
C ILE A 440 20.81 0.68 -3.88
N ASN A 441 20.54 1.61 -4.80
CA ASN A 441 19.62 1.38 -5.91
C ASN A 441 20.15 0.30 -6.85
N LEU A 442 19.42 -0.81 -6.98
CA LEU A 442 19.81 -1.96 -7.81
C LEU A 442 19.89 -1.61 -9.30
N CYS A 443 19.13 -0.61 -9.75
CA CYS A 443 19.22 -0.09 -11.11
C CYS A 443 20.63 0.45 -11.44
N TRP A 444 21.40 0.89 -10.44
CA TRP A 444 22.81 1.28 -10.60
C TRP A 444 23.75 0.10 -10.82
N VAL A 445 23.43 -1.08 -10.29
CA VAL A 445 24.27 -2.27 -10.49
C VAL A 445 24.16 -2.76 -11.94
N ALA A 446 22.93 -2.78 -12.48
CA ALA A 446 22.64 -3.04 -13.89
C ALA A 446 23.12 -1.91 -14.84
N SER A 447 23.38 -0.75 -14.24
CA SER A 447 24.19 0.39 -14.64
C SER A 447 25.53 0.22 -15.38
N ASN A 448 25.66 -0.06 -16.67
CA ASN A 448 26.96 0.01 -17.40
C ASN A 448 27.69 1.39 -17.36
N ILE A 449 27.24 2.35 -16.55
CA ILE A 449 27.92 3.63 -16.31
C ILE A 449 29.10 3.39 -15.34
N VAL A 450 30.20 4.13 -15.48
CA VAL A 450 31.41 4.06 -14.63
C VAL A 450 32.07 5.45 -14.58
N PRO A 451 32.63 5.91 -13.45
CA PRO A 451 32.56 5.34 -12.11
C PRO A 451 31.34 5.82 -11.32
N HIS A 452 30.66 4.90 -10.65
CA HIS A 452 29.58 5.20 -9.71
C HIS A 452 30.10 5.42 -8.30
N VAL A 453 29.94 6.63 -7.77
CA VAL A 453 30.22 6.96 -6.37
C VAL A 453 28.93 7.50 -5.75
N GLU A 454 28.38 6.80 -4.76
CA GLU A 454 27.25 7.28 -3.96
C GLU A 454 27.72 7.47 -2.52
N ARG A 455 27.57 8.69 -1.98
CA ARG A 455 27.98 9.05 -0.61
C ARG A 455 29.38 8.51 -0.27
N ASP A 456 30.32 8.77 -1.18
CA ASP A 456 31.73 8.36 -1.11
C ASP A 456 32.00 6.84 -1.25
N CYS A 457 30.99 6.00 -1.53
CA CYS A 457 31.18 4.57 -1.78
C CYS A 457 31.19 4.24 -3.28
N ASN A 458 32.29 3.64 -3.74
CA ASN A 458 32.46 3.21 -5.14
C ASN A 458 31.68 1.91 -5.41
N ILE A 459 30.45 2.07 -5.92
CA ILE A 459 29.54 0.97 -6.25
C ILE A 459 30.08 0.13 -7.43
N THR A 460 30.93 0.71 -8.28
CA THR A 460 31.56 -0.01 -9.39
C THR A 460 32.52 -1.09 -8.88
N SER A 461 33.33 -0.75 -7.88
CA SER A 461 34.23 -1.71 -7.23
C SER A 461 33.49 -2.72 -6.35
N MET A 462 32.28 -2.40 -5.86
CA MET A 462 31.38 -3.40 -5.27
C MET A 462 30.87 -4.40 -6.31
N ARG A 463 30.48 -3.93 -7.51
CA ARG A 463 29.98 -4.79 -8.60
C ARG A 463 31.05 -5.72 -9.17
N SER A 464 32.28 -5.25 -9.32
CA SER A 464 33.40 -6.04 -9.87
C SER A 464 33.93 -7.10 -8.89
N GLY A 465 33.47 -7.09 -7.64
CA GLY A 465 33.98 -7.95 -6.58
C GLY A 465 35.32 -7.49 -6.00
N GLU A 466 35.92 -6.42 -6.53
CA GLU A 466 37.19 -5.86 -6.06
C GLU A 466 37.12 -5.42 -4.59
N MET A 467 36.05 -4.72 -4.21
CA MET A 467 35.80 -4.31 -2.83
C MET A 467 35.51 -5.50 -1.90
N PRO A 468 34.56 -6.40 -2.20
CA PRO A 468 34.36 -7.63 -1.43
C PRO A 468 35.65 -8.45 -1.24
N ASN A 469 36.46 -8.61 -2.29
CA ASN A 469 37.71 -9.38 -2.24
C ASN A 469 38.78 -8.71 -1.37
N ARG A 470 38.91 -7.38 -1.47
CA ARG A 470 39.80 -6.59 -0.62
C ARG A 470 39.39 -6.65 0.84
N VAL A 471 38.10 -6.44 1.14
CA VAL A 471 37.55 -6.53 2.49
C VAL A 471 37.72 -7.94 3.05
N MET A 472 37.48 -9.00 2.27
CA MET A 472 37.76 -10.39 2.67
C MET A 472 39.23 -10.61 3.02
N SER A 473 40.15 -10.10 2.19
CA SER A 473 41.59 -10.23 2.42
C SER A 473 42.02 -9.49 3.69
N GLU A 474 41.48 -8.30 3.93
CA GLU A 474 41.74 -7.49 5.13
C GLU A 474 41.13 -8.13 6.39
N MET A 475 39.94 -8.75 6.29
CA MET A 475 39.31 -9.48 7.40
C MET A 475 40.08 -10.74 7.77
N ALA A 476 40.55 -11.50 6.78
CA ALA A 476 41.37 -12.69 6.97
C ALA A 476 42.74 -12.36 7.59
N ALA A 477 43.34 -11.23 7.19
CA ALA A 477 44.62 -10.78 7.73
C ALA A 477 44.55 -10.26 9.17
N ASN A 478 43.42 -9.67 9.57
CA ASN A 478 43.28 -8.94 10.85
C ASN A 478 42.39 -9.63 11.89
N ASN A 479 41.94 -10.87 11.65
CA ASN A 479 41.09 -11.65 12.57
C ASN A 479 39.83 -10.92 13.06
N CYS A 480 39.29 -10.03 12.23
CA CYS A 480 38.17 -9.16 12.57
C CYS A 480 36.83 -9.81 12.21
N PHE A 481 36.07 -10.23 13.22
CA PHE A 481 34.70 -10.77 13.09
C PHE A 481 33.63 -9.85 13.68
N ALA A 482 33.83 -8.52 13.62
CA ALA A 482 32.91 -7.55 14.22
C ALA A 482 32.48 -6.45 13.23
N ARG A 483 31.15 -6.33 13.06
CA ARG A 483 30.27 -5.20 12.61
C ARG A 483 30.69 -4.22 11.51
N THR A 484 31.90 -4.21 10.96
CA THR A 484 32.39 -3.18 10.04
C THR A 484 33.41 -3.76 9.07
N GLY A 485 33.05 -3.87 7.79
CA GLY A 485 34.02 -4.17 6.72
C GLY A 485 35.10 -3.08 6.63
N CYS A 486 36.32 -3.49 6.28
CA CYS A 486 37.56 -2.71 6.46
C CYS A 486 37.86 -1.61 5.42
N ASP A 487 36.90 -1.12 4.63
CA ASP A 487 37.09 0.13 3.85
C ASP A 487 36.51 1.34 4.59
N PRO A 488 37.32 2.33 5.04
CA PRO A 488 36.86 3.52 5.74
C PRO A 488 35.78 4.34 5.04
N ALA A 489 35.78 4.41 3.71
CA ALA A 489 34.86 5.21 2.91
C ALA A 489 33.48 4.56 2.82
N CYS A 490 33.43 3.23 2.59
CA CYS A 490 32.16 2.49 2.65
C CYS A 490 31.76 2.10 4.08
N ARG A 491 32.65 2.17 5.09
CA ARG A 491 32.35 1.86 6.50
C ARG A 491 31.29 2.76 7.10
N ASN A 492 31.37 4.07 6.86
CA ASN A 492 30.34 5.00 7.33
C ASN A 492 29.00 4.70 6.64
N TYR A 493 29.02 4.48 5.32
CA TYR A 493 27.83 4.10 4.56
C TYR A 493 27.19 2.80 5.07
N LEU A 494 27.96 1.71 5.21
CA LEU A 494 27.44 0.41 5.66
C LEU A 494 26.96 0.46 7.14
N ASN A 495 27.64 1.22 8.00
CA ASN A 495 27.25 1.41 9.42
C ASN A 495 25.94 2.17 9.60
N PHE A 496 25.60 3.09 8.70
CA PHE A 496 24.34 3.84 8.80
C PHE A 496 23.20 3.22 7.99
N THR A 497 23.51 2.31 7.05
CA THR A 497 22.54 1.90 6.02
C THR A 497 22.16 0.41 6.06
N LEU A 498 23.06 -0.50 6.44
CA LEU A 498 22.72 -1.94 6.59
C LEU A 498 22.23 -2.30 8.00
N TRP A 499 22.75 -1.59 9.00
CA TRP A 499 22.39 -1.73 10.40
C TRP A 499 22.16 -0.35 11.00
N PRO A 500 20.91 0.13 11.14
CA PRO A 500 20.69 1.30 12.00
C PRO A 500 21.26 0.99 13.38
N LEU A 501 21.76 2.02 14.09
CA LEU A 501 22.47 1.94 15.38
C LEU A 501 21.73 1.16 16.49
N ASN A 502 20.49 0.74 16.24
CA ASN A 502 19.56 0.08 17.15
C ASN A 502 19.10 -1.33 16.68
N ALA A 503 19.76 -1.94 15.68
CA ALA A 503 19.34 -3.21 15.08
C ALA A 503 20.17 -4.43 15.51
N CYS A 504 19.49 -5.53 15.83
CA CYS A 504 20.11 -6.78 16.26
C CYS A 504 20.34 -7.76 15.09
N TYR A 505 21.33 -8.63 15.24
CA TYR A 505 21.71 -9.64 14.24
C TYR A 505 20.75 -10.84 14.26
N ASP A 506 20.19 -11.20 13.11
CA ASP A 506 19.34 -12.40 12.92
C ASP A 506 19.90 -13.29 11.79
N PRO A 507 20.37 -14.51 12.07
CA PRO A 507 20.86 -15.44 11.04
C PRO A 507 19.78 -15.90 10.04
N THR A 508 18.49 -15.81 10.39
CA THR A 508 17.36 -16.08 9.48
C THR A 508 17.26 -15.00 8.40
N ARG A 509 17.50 -13.73 8.77
CA ARG A 509 17.54 -12.58 7.85
C ARG A 509 18.65 -12.71 6.80
N SER A 510 19.83 -13.18 7.19
CA SER A 510 20.94 -13.43 6.26
C SER A 510 20.56 -14.43 5.16
N ARG A 511 19.82 -15.48 5.53
CA ARG A 511 19.31 -16.48 4.59
C ARG A 511 18.20 -15.93 3.71
N GLN A 512 17.22 -15.21 4.26
CA GLN A 512 16.10 -14.63 3.50
C GLN A 512 16.55 -13.54 2.52
N MET A 513 17.52 -12.70 2.88
CA MET A 513 18.13 -11.73 1.96
C MET A 513 18.90 -12.43 0.83
N ALA A 514 19.64 -13.50 1.13
CA ALA A 514 20.31 -14.30 0.11
C ALA A 514 19.30 -14.98 -0.84
N GLU A 515 18.20 -15.52 -0.31
CA GLU A 515 17.11 -16.12 -1.09
C GLU A 515 16.36 -15.07 -1.94
N ALA A 516 16.08 -13.87 -1.40
CA ALA A 516 15.48 -12.76 -2.13
C ALA A 516 16.38 -12.23 -3.27
N MET A 517 17.69 -12.15 -3.02
CA MET A 517 18.68 -11.82 -4.07
C MET A 517 18.76 -12.93 -5.14
N ALA A 518 18.62 -14.20 -4.74
CA ALA A 518 18.65 -15.36 -5.62
C ALA A 518 17.37 -15.56 -6.47
N LEU A 519 16.23 -14.98 -6.07
CA LEU A 519 14.97 -15.07 -6.82
C LEU A 519 14.89 -14.11 -8.03
N GLY A 520 15.91 -13.30 -8.28
CA GLY A 520 16.04 -12.57 -9.56
C GLY A 520 16.86 -11.27 -9.55
N MET A 521 17.68 -10.98 -8.52
CA MET A 521 18.36 -9.69 -8.40
C MET A 521 19.89 -9.74 -8.56
N VAL A 522 20.53 -10.93 -8.56
CA VAL A 522 21.97 -11.09 -8.81
C VAL A 522 22.25 -12.37 -9.62
N PRO A 523 23.15 -12.35 -10.64
CA PRO A 523 23.53 -13.54 -11.41
C PRO A 523 24.01 -14.70 -10.52
N SER A 524 23.68 -15.91 -10.96
CA SER A 524 23.70 -17.15 -10.18
C SER A 524 25.06 -17.71 -9.74
N SER A 525 26.18 -17.07 -10.09
CA SER A 525 27.51 -17.65 -9.85
C SER A 525 28.13 -17.33 -8.49
N ASN A 526 27.59 -16.37 -7.72
CA ASN A 526 28.24 -15.84 -6.51
C ASN A 526 27.44 -16.04 -5.21
N HIS A 527 26.34 -16.82 -5.27
CA HIS A 527 25.35 -16.93 -4.18
C HIS A 527 25.93 -17.51 -2.88
N GLU A 528 26.81 -18.50 -2.97
CA GLU A 528 27.35 -19.17 -1.77
C GLU A 528 28.48 -18.36 -1.11
N THR A 529 29.27 -17.64 -1.91
CA THR A 529 30.41 -16.84 -1.43
C THR A 529 29.96 -15.54 -0.76
N ILE A 530 28.94 -14.87 -1.30
CA ILE A 530 28.35 -13.64 -0.71
C ILE A 530 27.61 -13.97 0.61
N ALA A 531 26.91 -15.10 0.66
CA ALA A 531 26.20 -15.55 1.86
C ALA A 531 27.15 -15.89 3.03
N ARG A 532 28.37 -16.36 2.76
CA ARG A 532 29.37 -16.71 3.81
C ARG A 532 30.18 -15.52 4.32
N THR A 533 30.27 -14.43 3.57
CA THR A 533 31.18 -13.29 3.89
C THR A 533 30.55 -12.16 4.68
N LEU A 534 29.24 -11.96 4.59
CA LEU A 534 28.57 -10.79 5.16
C LEU A 534 28.20 -10.93 6.66
N TYR A 535 28.29 -12.11 7.27
CA TYR A 535 27.47 -12.41 8.47
C TYR A 535 28.20 -13.24 9.55
N GLY A 536 28.95 -12.56 10.43
CA GLY A 536 29.49 -13.14 11.68
C GLY A 536 28.52 -13.01 12.86
N GLN A 537 28.52 -13.99 13.78
CA GLN A 537 27.66 -14.04 14.98
C GLN A 537 28.10 -13.08 16.10
N ARG A 538 27.16 -12.29 16.66
CA ARG A 538 27.01 -12.03 18.12
C ARG A 538 25.76 -11.18 18.48
N PHE A 539 25.22 -11.48 19.68
CA PHE A 539 23.99 -11.00 20.35
C PHE A 539 23.98 -9.49 20.70
N CYS A 540 22.80 -8.96 21.04
CA CYS A 540 22.50 -7.52 21.10
C CYS A 540 22.07 -7.07 22.53
N GLU A 541 22.97 -6.41 23.28
CA GLU A 541 22.69 -5.89 24.62
C GLU A 541 21.67 -4.72 24.63
N GLN A 542 21.46 -4.05 23.48
CA GLN A 542 20.59 -2.89 23.35
C GLN A 542 19.09 -3.24 23.23
N GLU A 543 18.73 -4.39 22.65
CA GLU A 543 17.32 -4.86 22.61
C GLU A 543 16.82 -5.17 24.03
N ILE A 544 17.70 -5.73 24.86
CA ILE A 544 17.46 -5.95 26.30
C ILE A 544 17.19 -4.60 27.00
N ASN A 545 17.97 -3.57 26.71
CA ASN A 545 17.76 -2.24 27.30
C ASN A 545 16.47 -1.54 26.83
N LEU A 546 16.08 -1.70 25.57
CA LEU A 546 14.81 -1.16 25.03
C LEU A 546 13.58 -1.92 25.55
N LEU A 547 13.69 -3.24 25.73
CA LEU A 547 12.67 -4.07 26.37
C LEU A 547 12.47 -3.73 27.85
N ASN A 548 13.54 -3.29 28.52
CA ASN A 548 13.54 -2.91 29.93
C ASN A 548 13.14 -1.44 30.18
N ALA A 549 12.95 -0.64 29.12
CA ALA A 549 12.52 0.76 29.24
C ALA A 549 10.98 0.88 29.37
N PRO A 550 10.45 1.75 30.26
CA PRO A 550 9.00 2.00 30.36
C PRO A 550 8.43 2.51 29.03
N ALA A 551 7.23 2.03 28.66
CA ALA A 551 6.57 2.50 27.44
C ALA A 551 6.22 4.00 27.52
N PRO A 552 6.49 4.80 26.47
CA PRO A 552 6.11 6.21 26.46
C PRO A 552 4.58 6.36 26.52
N THR A 553 4.09 7.16 27.47
CA THR A 553 2.67 7.31 27.83
C THR A 553 1.91 8.38 27.03
N LYS A 554 2.51 8.98 26.00
CA LYS A 554 1.86 10.06 25.23
C LYS A 554 1.83 9.75 23.73
N LEU A 555 0.62 9.74 23.15
CA LEU A 555 0.42 10.12 21.75
C LEU A 555 0.87 11.57 21.63
N ILE A 556 1.87 11.85 20.78
CA ILE A 556 2.23 13.23 20.47
C ILE A 556 1.41 13.69 19.26
N GLU A 557 0.67 14.77 19.53
CA GLU A 557 0.31 15.94 18.73
C GLU A 557 0.62 15.90 17.22
N ALA A 558 -0.32 16.43 16.45
CA ALA A 558 -0.24 16.63 15.01
C ALA A 558 1.14 17.16 14.58
N LEU A 559 1.77 16.45 13.64
CA LEU A 559 2.97 16.95 12.96
C LEU A 559 2.64 18.27 12.25
N PRO A 560 3.62 19.20 12.16
CA PRO A 560 3.42 20.49 11.53
C PRO A 560 2.97 20.26 10.09
N ALA A 561 2.05 21.11 9.64
CA ALA A 561 1.71 21.20 8.22
C ALA A 561 2.98 21.23 7.38
N ALA A 562 2.92 20.63 6.18
CA ALA A 562 3.97 20.71 5.17
C ALA A 562 4.60 22.11 5.18
N PRO A 563 5.93 22.27 4.99
CA PRO A 563 6.49 23.58 4.83
C PRO A 563 5.72 24.26 3.70
N ILE A 564 4.88 25.22 4.10
CA ILE A 564 4.27 26.15 3.18
C ILE A 564 5.48 26.68 2.43
N LEU A 565 5.41 26.62 1.08
CA LEU A 565 6.30 27.37 0.21
C LEU A 565 6.66 28.65 0.94
N GLN A 566 7.95 28.87 1.15
CA GLN A 566 8.44 30.16 1.60
C GLN A 566 7.95 31.15 0.53
N LYS A 567 6.75 31.69 0.73
CA LYS A 567 6.25 32.83 0.00
C LYS A 567 7.32 33.85 0.31
N SER A 568 8.07 34.21 -0.73
CA SER A 568 8.91 35.39 -0.78
C SER A 568 8.32 36.43 0.17
N GLY A 569 9.02 36.67 1.28
CA GLY A 569 8.57 37.64 2.27
C GLY A 569 8.26 38.94 1.56
N LEU A 570 7.15 39.58 1.93
CA LEU A 570 6.87 40.94 1.49
C LEU A 570 8.11 41.79 1.80
N THR A 571 8.76 42.29 0.77
CA THR A 571 9.80 43.32 0.90
C THR A 571 9.21 44.56 1.58
N SER A 572 10.02 45.38 2.25
CA SER A 572 9.54 46.54 3.02
C SER A 572 8.71 47.53 2.20
N GLU A 573 8.86 47.54 0.87
CA GLU A 573 8.03 48.32 -0.06
C GLU A 573 6.56 47.86 -0.10
N HIS A 574 6.29 46.55 0.04
CA HIS A 574 4.92 46.04 0.07
C HIS A 574 4.21 46.33 1.41
N LEU A 575 4.95 46.41 2.52
CA LEU A 575 4.40 46.86 3.80
C LEU A 575 4.01 48.34 3.76
N LEU A 576 4.81 49.18 3.07
CA LEU A 576 4.50 50.60 2.91
C LEU A 576 3.21 50.81 2.10
N ILE A 577 3.02 50.04 1.02
CA ILE A 577 1.80 50.09 0.19
C ILE A 577 0.58 49.63 1.00
N ILE A 578 0.68 48.56 1.79
CA ILE A 578 -0.44 48.09 2.62
C ILE A 578 -0.79 49.10 3.72
N ILE A 579 0.20 49.73 4.37
CA ILE A 579 -0.05 50.77 5.37
C ILE A 579 -0.72 51.99 4.73
N VAL A 580 -0.26 52.43 3.55
CA VAL A 580 -0.86 53.57 2.83
C VAL A 580 -2.29 53.25 2.38
N VAL A 581 -2.54 52.05 1.83
CA VAL A 581 -3.88 51.64 1.37
C VAL A 581 -4.86 51.47 2.53
N CYS A 582 -4.42 50.89 3.67
CA CYS A 582 -5.25 50.77 4.87
C CYS A 582 -5.55 52.13 5.51
N SER A 583 -4.61 53.08 5.45
CA SER A 583 -4.81 54.45 5.91
C SER A 583 -5.83 55.20 5.04
N CYS A 584 -5.77 55.02 3.71
CA CYS A 584 -6.73 55.60 2.78
C CYS A 584 -8.14 55.00 2.93
N LEU A 585 -8.26 53.68 3.11
CA LEU A 585 -9.56 53.04 3.36
C LEU A 585 -10.17 53.46 4.71
N GLY A 586 -9.35 53.59 5.75
CA GLY A 586 -9.77 54.11 7.05
C GLY A 586 -10.30 55.55 6.95
N PHE A 587 -9.64 56.40 6.16
CA PHE A 587 -10.07 57.78 5.93
C PHE A 587 -11.38 57.87 5.11
N VAL A 588 -11.55 57.03 4.09
CA VAL A 588 -12.80 56.96 3.31
C VAL A 588 -13.96 56.47 4.16
N LEU A 589 -13.77 55.46 5.01
CA LEU A 589 -14.79 54.98 5.93
C LEU A 589 -15.14 56.02 7.00
N PHE A 590 -14.16 56.78 7.49
CA PHE A 590 -14.40 57.88 8.43
C PHE A 590 -15.20 59.02 7.81
N LEU A 591 -14.89 59.41 6.57
CA LEU A 591 -15.66 60.40 5.81
C LEU A 591 -17.08 59.92 5.51
N ALA A 592 -17.26 58.64 5.16
CA ALA A 592 -18.58 58.04 4.96
C ALA A 592 -19.41 58.02 6.25
N LEU A 593 -18.76 57.75 7.40
CA LEU A 593 -19.41 57.80 8.71
C LEU A 593 -19.82 59.24 9.09
N LEU A 594 -18.97 60.23 8.82
CA LEU A 594 -19.28 61.64 9.07
C LEU A 594 -20.41 62.15 8.16
N THR A 595 -20.45 61.74 6.89
CA THR A 595 -21.57 62.08 5.99
C THR A 595 -22.85 61.39 6.42
N TYR A 596 -22.80 60.12 6.81
CA TYR A 596 -23.97 59.41 7.35
C TYR A 596 -24.49 60.04 8.65
N LEU A 597 -23.61 60.46 9.56
CA LEU A 597 -23.98 61.15 10.79
C LEU A 597 -24.54 62.54 10.53
N SER A 598 -23.98 63.29 9.57
CA SER A 598 -24.50 64.59 9.14
C SER A 598 -25.90 64.49 8.52
N ILE A 599 -26.14 63.49 7.67
CA ILE A 599 -27.47 63.21 7.09
C ILE A 599 -28.48 62.82 8.18
N ARG A 600 -28.07 62.04 9.18
CA ARG A 600 -28.95 61.68 10.31
C ARG A 600 -29.28 62.86 11.23
N LEU A 601 -28.36 63.79 11.43
CA LEU A 601 -28.56 64.95 12.31
C LEU A 601 -29.47 66.00 11.66
N ASN A 602 -29.46 66.15 10.33
CA ASN A 602 -30.38 67.04 9.60
C ASN A 602 -31.81 66.51 9.44
N HIS A 603 -32.09 65.24 9.77
CA HIS A 603 -33.45 64.66 9.71
C HIS A 603 -34.18 64.63 11.06
N ARG A 604 -33.61 65.22 12.11
CA ARG A 604 -34.22 65.34 13.45
C ARG A 604 -34.38 66.79 13.95
N SER A 605 -34.29 67.78 13.05
CA SER A 605 -34.61 69.18 13.31
C SER A 605 -35.70 69.66 12.37
#